data_AF-A0A4U2EW08-F1
#
_entry.id   AF-A0A4U2EW08-F1
#
_cell.length_a   1.000
_cell.length_b   1.000
_cell.length_c   1.000
_cell.angle_alpha   90.00
_cell.angle_beta   90.00
_cell.angle_gamma   90.00
#
_symmetry.space_group_name_H-M   'P 1'
#
loop_
_entity.id
_entity.type
_entity.pdbx_description
1 polymer ?
#
loop_
_entity_poly.entity_id
_entity_poly.type
_entity_poly.pdbx_seq_one_letter_code
_entity_poly.pdbx_strand_id
1 'polypeptide(L)'
;MSKLVPPEILFKFAYDLEEFEATSLAKKVIEKAIEAGFLTLSDTRDNRSKLAWIEKVTRHAEDAYNLEDIADGEYLEVKIDNLKQLLERRDKQVKEILELLAKHIIDAAPCYKA
;
A
#
# COMPACT_ATOMS: atom_id res chain seq x y z
N MET A 1 23.29 -9.88 27.91
CA MET A 1 24.13 -8.76 27.45
C MET A 1 23.34 -7.99 26.42
N SER A 2 22.80 -6.82 26.79
CA SER A 2 22.11 -5.91 25.89
C SER A 2 23.13 -5.43 24.84
N LYS A 3 23.02 -5.94 23.62
CA LYS A 3 23.76 -5.37 22.49
C LYS A 3 23.25 -3.95 22.32
N LEU A 4 24.10 -2.96 22.61
CA LEU A 4 23.82 -1.55 22.34
C LEU A 4 23.50 -1.44 20.85
N VAL A 5 22.26 -1.07 20.53
CA VAL A 5 21.86 -0.77 19.16
C VAL A 5 22.57 0.53 18.78
N PRO A 6 23.36 0.55 17.70
CA PRO A 6 24.03 1.75 17.22
C PRO A 6 23.02 2.91 17.03
N PRO A 7 23.37 4.15 17.40
CA PRO A 7 22.50 5.30 17.23
C PRO A 7 21.97 5.47 15.81
N GLU A 8 22.79 5.15 14.79
CA GLU A 8 22.42 5.23 13.38
C GLU A 8 21.23 4.31 13.04
N ILE A 9 21.19 3.13 13.67
CA ILE A 9 20.09 2.16 13.48
C ILE A 9 18.82 2.67 14.19
N LEU A 10 18.96 3.29 15.37
CA LEU A 10 17.84 3.88 16.09
C LEU A 10 17.24 5.06 15.31
N PHE A 11 18.08 5.93 14.74
CA PHE A 11 17.61 7.03 13.89
C PHE A 11 16.90 6.52 12.64
N LYS A 12 17.42 5.46 12.01
CA LYS A 12 16.77 4.84 10.86
C LYS A 12 15.39 4.27 11.24
N PHE A 13 15.28 3.55 12.36
CA PHE A 13 13.98 3.02 12.78
C PHE A 13 12.98 4.11 13.12
N ALA A 14 13.41 5.19 13.76
CA ALA A 14 12.54 6.33 14.03
C ALA A 14 12.04 6.97 12.72
N TYR A 15 12.92 7.16 11.75
CA TYR A 15 12.57 7.69 10.44
C TYR A 15 11.60 6.77 9.68
N ASP A 16 11.92 5.47 9.58
CA ASP A 16 11.09 4.49 8.89
C ASP A 16 9.69 4.38 9.53
N LEU A 17 9.59 4.52 10.86
CA LEU A 17 8.32 4.54 11.59
C LEU A 17 7.51 5.80 11.29
N GLU A 18 8.16 6.97 11.33
CA GLU A 18 7.54 8.26 10.99
C GLU A 18 7.02 8.24 9.55
N GLU A 19 7.81 7.74 8.61
CA GLU A 19 7.41 7.59 7.21
C GLU A 19 6.24 6.60 7.05
N PHE A 20 6.25 5.50 7.82
CA PHE A 20 5.18 4.52 7.82
C PHE A 20 3.86 5.11 8.31
N GLU A 21 3.88 5.94 9.35
CA GLU A 21 2.69 6.61 9.86
C GLU A 21 2.23 7.75 8.94
N ALA A 22 3.16 8.48 8.34
CA ALA A 22 2.87 9.59 7.43
C ALA A 22 2.33 9.14 6.06
N THR A 23 2.51 7.88 5.69
CA THR A 23 2.17 7.36 4.36
C THR A 23 1.03 6.34 4.44
N SER A 24 -0.11 6.69 3.85
CA SER A 24 -1.26 5.78 3.73
C SER A 24 -1.06 4.73 2.62
N LEU A 25 -1.76 3.60 2.75
CA LEU A 25 -1.78 2.54 1.74
C LEU A 25 -2.21 3.09 0.38
N ALA A 26 -3.27 3.91 0.35
CA ALA A 26 -3.74 4.58 -0.86
C ALA A 26 -2.67 5.43 -1.54
N LYS A 27 -1.88 6.20 -0.77
CA LYS A 27 -0.81 7.04 -1.33
C LYS A 27 0.27 6.19 -2.00
N LYS A 28 0.68 5.07 -1.39
CA LYS A 28 1.64 4.13 -2.00
C LYS A 28 1.09 3.48 -3.27
N VAL A 29 -0.19 3.06 -3.28
CA VAL A 29 -0.82 2.47 -4.47
C VAL A 29 -0.85 3.50 -5.62
N ILE A 30 -1.21 4.76 -5.33
CA ILE A 30 -1.21 5.84 -6.32
C ILE A 30 0.19 6.09 -6.87
N GLU A 31 1.20 6.19 -6.01
CA GLU A 31 2.59 6.39 -6.42
C GLU A 31 3.05 5.28 -7.38
N LYS A 32 2.79 4.01 -7.03
CA LYS A 32 3.11 2.87 -7.89
C LYS A 32 2.30 2.84 -9.18
N ALA A 33 1.04 3.28 -9.16
CA ALA A 33 0.24 3.41 -10.37
C ALA A 33 0.77 4.51 -11.31
N ILE A 34 1.38 5.58 -10.77
CA ILE A 34 2.08 6.61 -11.56
C ILE A 34 3.38 6.05 -12.13
N GLU A 35 4.18 5.34 -11.32
CA GLU A 35 5.42 4.68 -11.78
C GLU A 35 5.15 3.69 -12.93
N ALA A 36 4.04 2.96 -12.87
CA ALA A 36 3.61 2.03 -13.91
C ALA A 36 3.02 2.73 -15.16
N GLY A 37 2.87 4.05 -15.14
CA GLY A 37 2.28 4.84 -16.24
C GLY A 37 0.76 4.69 -16.37
N PHE A 38 0.09 4.07 -15.39
CA PHE A 38 -1.37 3.94 -15.37
C PHE A 38 -2.05 5.28 -15.04
N LEU A 39 -1.43 6.04 -14.13
CA LEU A 39 -1.75 7.43 -13.80
C LEU A 39 -0.64 8.37 -14.30
N THR A 40 -0.96 9.65 -14.46
CA THR A 40 0.04 10.70 -14.71
C THR A 40 0.15 11.67 -13.52
N LEU A 41 1.14 12.57 -13.48
CA LEU A 41 1.24 13.57 -12.41
C LEU A 41 0.16 14.67 -12.48
N SER A 42 -0.46 14.86 -13.65
CA SER A 42 -1.56 15.81 -13.88
C SER A 42 -2.95 15.27 -13.51
N ASP A 43 -2.98 14.12 -12.85
CA ASP A 43 -4.14 13.29 -12.57
C ASP A 43 -4.71 13.75 -11.21
N THR A 44 -5.69 14.66 -11.22
CA THR A 44 -6.25 15.28 -10.00
C THR A 44 -7.58 14.65 -9.59
N ARG A 45 -7.90 14.77 -8.28
CA ARG A 45 -9.10 14.20 -7.65
C ARG A 45 -10.41 14.59 -8.31
N ASP A 46 -10.48 15.81 -8.86
CA ASP A 46 -11.68 16.36 -9.50
C ASP A 46 -11.81 15.97 -10.98
N ASN A 47 -10.76 15.42 -11.61
CA ASN A 47 -10.69 15.38 -13.08
C ASN A 47 -10.47 13.99 -13.69
N ARG A 48 -10.22 12.93 -12.90
CA ARG A 48 -10.00 11.59 -13.45
C ARG A 48 -10.65 10.48 -12.63
N SER A 49 -11.61 9.82 -13.29
CA SER A 49 -12.31 8.62 -12.82
C SER A 49 -11.36 7.48 -12.40
N LYS A 50 -10.16 7.40 -12.98
CA LYS A 50 -9.14 6.41 -12.63
C LYS A 50 -8.60 6.58 -11.20
N LEU A 51 -8.27 7.82 -10.81
CA LEU A 51 -7.78 8.11 -9.46
C LEU A 51 -8.85 7.83 -8.41
N ALA A 52 -10.08 8.30 -8.64
CA ALA A 52 -11.21 8.03 -7.75
C ALA A 52 -11.51 6.52 -7.62
N TRP A 53 -11.33 5.77 -8.71
CA TRP A 53 -11.49 4.32 -8.68
C TRP A 53 -10.38 3.65 -7.85
N ILE A 54 -9.12 4.04 -8.02
CA ILE A 54 -8.00 3.52 -7.22
C ILE A 54 -8.21 3.82 -5.74
N GLU A 55 -8.58 5.05 -5.36
CA GLU A 55 -8.88 5.41 -3.97
C GLU A 55 -9.99 4.53 -3.39
N LYS A 56 -11.07 4.32 -4.16
CA LYS A 56 -12.22 3.53 -3.71
C LYS A 56 -11.87 2.05 -3.53
N VAL A 57 -11.17 1.45 -4.49
CA VAL A 57 -10.74 0.05 -4.42
C VAL A 57 -9.76 -0.14 -3.27
N THR A 58 -8.81 0.77 -3.11
CA THR A 58 -7.82 0.70 -2.02
C THR A 58 -8.49 0.76 -0.66
N ARG A 59 -9.46 1.66 -0.46
CA ARG A 59 -10.21 1.74 0.80
C ARG A 59 -10.96 0.44 1.10
N HIS A 60 -11.62 -0.15 0.11
CA HIS A 60 -12.31 -1.43 0.31
C HIS A 60 -11.35 -2.59 0.61
N ALA A 61 -10.17 -2.60 0.00
CA ALA A 61 -9.12 -3.56 0.32
C ALA A 61 -8.59 -3.36 1.75
N GLU A 62 -8.34 -2.10 2.15
CA GLU A 62 -7.90 -1.75 3.52
C GLU A 62 -8.93 -2.18 4.57
N ASP A 63 -10.22 -1.92 4.34
CA ASP A 63 -11.30 -2.40 5.20
C ASP A 63 -11.30 -3.93 5.32
N ALA A 64 -11.09 -4.64 4.21
CA ALA A 64 -11.03 -6.11 4.20
C ALA A 64 -9.81 -6.65 4.97
N TYR A 65 -8.62 -6.07 4.78
CA TYR A 65 -7.42 -6.45 5.50
C TYR A 65 -7.55 -6.21 7.01
N ASN A 66 -8.17 -5.10 7.41
CA ASN A 66 -8.42 -4.79 8.82
C ASN A 66 -9.38 -5.82 9.45
N LEU A 67 -10.39 -6.28 8.70
CA LEU A 67 -11.30 -7.31 9.18
C LEU A 67 -10.62 -8.68 9.28
N GLU A 68 -9.77 -9.03 8.31
CA GLU A 68 -8.96 -10.25 8.31
C GLU A 68 -8.04 -10.30 9.54
N ASP A 69 -7.34 -9.21 9.84
CA ASP A 69 -6.48 -9.11 11.03
C ASP A 69 -7.21 -9.33 12.35
N ILE A 70 -8.42 -8.79 12.45
CA ILE A 70 -9.26 -8.95 13.64
C ILE A 70 -9.73 -10.39 13.74
N ALA A 71 -10.09 -11.02 12.62
CA ALA A 71 -10.57 -12.40 12.58
C ALA A 71 -9.46 -13.41 12.91
N ASP A 72 -8.26 -13.22 12.36
CA ASP A 72 -7.12 -14.13 12.53
C ASP A 72 -6.32 -13.85 13.81
N GLY A 73 -6.61 -12.74 14.49
CA GLY A 73 -5.88 -12.31 15.69
C GLY A 73 -4.45 -11.82 15.40
N GLU A 74 -4.15 -11.51 14.13
CA GLU A 74 -2.84 -11.06 13.64
C GLU A 74 -2.68 -9.54 13.65
N TYR A 75 -3.49 -8.82 14.43
CA TYR A 75 -3.36 -7.38 14.56
C TYR A 75 -1.98 -7.00 15.14
N LEU A 76 -1.12 -6.43 14.29
CA LEU A 76 0.20 -5.95 14.68
C LEU A 76 0.13 -4.47 15.06
N GLU A 77 0.42 -4.19 16.33
CA GLU A 77 0.57 -2.81 16.80
C GLU A 77 1.81 -2.16 16.16
N VAL A 78 1.68 -0.89 15.79
CA VAL A 78 2.74 -0.08 15.16
C VAL A 78 3.82 0.23 16.19
N LYS A 79 4.84 -0.64 16.24
CA LYS A 79 5.99 -0.56 17.13
C LYS A 79 7.27 -0.87 16.36
N ILE A 80 8.40 -0.36 16.84
CA ILE A 80 9.72 -0.59 16.23
C ILE A 80 9.99 -2.09 16.04
N ASP A 81 9.62 -2.92 17.02
CA ASP A 81 9.80 -4.37 16.98
C ASP A 81 9.04 -5.05 15.82
N ASN A 82 7.91 -4.48 15.42
CA ASN A 82 7.03 -5.00 14.36
C ASN A 82 7.20 -4.25 13.03
N LEU A 83 7.92 -3.13 13.01
CA LEU A 83 8.01 -2.21 11.87
C LEU A 83 8.42 -2.91 10.57
N LYS A 84 9.39 -3.83 10.65
CA LYS A 84 9.83 -4.60 9.49
C LYS A 84 8.69 -5.43 8.89
N GLN A 85 7.94 -6.15 9.73
CA GLN A 85 6.80 -6.95 9.27
C GLN A 85 5.69 -6.07 8.71
N LEU A 86 5.43 -4.92 9.36
CA LEU A 86 4.45 -3.94 8.90
C LEU A 86 4.80 -3.34 7.53
N LEU A 87 6.08 -3.04 7.28
CA LEU A 87 6.57 -2.57 5.98
C LEU A 87 6.41 -3.65 4.89
N GLU A 88 6.87 -4.87 5.15
CA GLU A 88 6.73 -5.99 4.22
C GLU A 88 5.26 -6.28 3.89
N ARG A 89 4.40 -6.22 4.92
CA ARG A 89 2.96 -6.39 4.78
C ARG A 89 2.34 -5.29 3.93
N ARG A 90 2.69 -4.03 4.17
CA ARG A 90 2.19 -2.91 3.37
C ARG A 90 2.61 -3.05 1.91
N ASP A 91 3.85 -3.43 1.64
CA ASP A 91 4.34 -3.62 0.28
C ASP A 91 3.60 -4.79 -0.42
N LYS A 92 3.30 -5.86 0.31
CA LYS A 92 2.44 -6.96 -0.18
C LYS A 92 1.03 -6.46 -0.52
N GLN A 93 0.38 -5.70 0.37
CA GLN A 93 -0.96 -5.14 0.13
C GLN A 93 -0.99 -4.22 -1.09
N VAL A 94 0.02 -3.35 -1.25
CA VAL A 94 0.15 -2.49 -2.45
C VAL A 94 0.20 -3.34 -3.72
N LYS A 95 1.01 -4.39 -3.73
CA LYS A 95 1.13 -5.30 -4.87
C LYS A 95 -0.19 -6.00 -5.19
N GLU A 96 -0.86 -6.56 -4.20
CA GLU A 96 -2.14 -7.26 -4.38
C GLU A 96 -3.23 -6.33 -4.93
N ILE A 97 -3.30 -5.09 -4.44
CA ILE A 97 -4.24 -4.09 -4.95
C ILE A 97 -3.94 -3.76 -6.42
N LEU A 98 -2.67 -3.58 -6.78
CA LEU A 98 -2.27 -3.31 -8.17
C LEU A 98 -2.58 -4.50 -9.09
N GLU A 99 -2.36 -5.74 -8.63
CA GLU A 99 -2.72 -6.94 -9.38
C GLU A 99 -4.23 -7.06 -9.59
N LEU A 100 -5.03 -6.74 -8.57
CA LEU A 100 -6.49 -6.72 -8.67
C LEU A 100 -6.97 -5.68 -9.69
N LEU A 101 -6.39 -4.47 -9.67
CA LEU A 101 -6.68 -3.41 -10.63
C LEU A 101 -6.29 -3.84 -12.06
N ALA A 102 -5.10 -4.40 -12.24
CA ALA A 102 -4.62 -4.89 -13.53
C ALA A 102 -5.52 -5.99 -14.10
N LYS A 103 -5.94 -6.95 -13.25
CA LYS A 103 -6.84 -8.02 -13.65
C LYS A 103 -8.19 -7.49 -14.15
N HIS A 104 -8.78 -6.53 -13.43
CA HIS A 104 -10.03 -5.90 -13.86
C HIS A 104 -9.91 -5.20 -15.21
N ILE A 105 -8.76 -4.59 -15.51
CA ILE A 105 -8.51 -3.95 -16.81
C ILE A 105 -8.42 -5.00 -17.92
N ILE A 106 -7.72 -6.11 -17.68
CA ILE A 106 -7.59 -7.22 -18.63
C ILE A 106 -8.96 -7.86 -18.89
N ASP A 107 -9.73 -8.13 -17.84
CA ASP A 107 -11.05 -8.76 -17.94
C ASP A 107 -12.08 -7.85 -18.65
N ALA A 108 -11.93 -6.52 -18.52
CA ALA A 108 -12.76 -5.54 -19.21
C ALA A 108 -12.31 -5.26 -20.64
N ALA A 109 -11.10 -5.67 -21.04
CA ALA A 109 -10.62 -5.49 -22.40
C ALA A 109 -11.43 -6.38 -23.35
N PRO A 110 -11.97 -5.84 -24.46
CA PRO A 110 -12.62 -6.68 -25.44
C PRO A 110 -11.63 -7.72 -25.96
N CYS A 111 -12.07 -8.98 -26.03
CA CYS A 111 -11.32 -10.03 -26.70
C CYS A 111 -11.15 -9.64 -28.17
N TYR A 112 -10.05 -8.96 -28.50
CA TYR A 112 -9.66 -8.78 -29.88
C TYR A 112 -9.42 -10.19 -30.43
N LYS A 113 -10.36 -10.66 -31.27
CA LYS A 113 -10.11 -11.85 -32.09
C LYS A 113 -8.91 -11.52 -32.96
N ALA A 114 -7.83 -12.29 -32.78
CA ALA A 114 -6.74 -12.36 -33.75
C ALA A 114 -7.26 -12.87 -35.10
#